data_AF-A0A1B6CPY0-F1
#
_entry.id   AF-A0A1B6CPY0-F1
#
_cell.length_a   1.000
_cell.length_b   1.000
_cell.length_c   1.000
_cell.angle_alpha   90.00
_cell.angle_beta   90.00
_cell.angle_gamma   90.00
#
_symmetry.space_group_name_H-M   'P 1'
#
loop_
_entity.id
_entity.type
_entity.pdbx_description
1 polymer ?
#
loop_
_entity_poly.entity_id
_entity_poly.type
_entity_poly.pdbx_seq_one_letter_code
_entity_poly.pdbx_strand_id
1 'polypeptide(L)'
;MFKDRESVINFFRLQRFTSPNEIEELFAVYEECLRGPDVFPPITVKTPFIVIEGVSMSQRIAVTSHLVPMLNSEYYENPPTCMRRCTLNGERDSMVRQAFNLLGLYVAEFQTKKFLANGYTVVMNGYWTEQASNYIRRMGNEINPILPRGHVVYKSPPDLMMPDVVVYLDTRHQPNRTGEHGGLKREIYERFEYSPIIMVTPSEDLVKTSKKIKKIILKVLNKKYSFSQLEI
;
A
#
# COMPACT_ATOMS: atom_id res chain seq x y z
N MET A 1 11.53 -3.57 -11.16
CA MET A 1 11.20 -2.85 -9.91
C MET A 1 12.44 -2.87 -9.04
N PHE A 2 12.66 -1.84 -8.24
CA PHE A 2 13.75 -1.80 -7.26
C PHE A 2 13.60 -2.93 -6.25
N LYS A 3 14.73 -3.51 -5.84
CA LYS A 3 14.79 -4.74 -5.02
C LYS A 3 14.71 -4.46 -3.52
N ASP A 4 15.18 -3.30 -3.08
CA ASP A 4 15.35 -2.91 -1.68
C ASP A 4 15.46 -1.37 -1.56
N ARG A 5 15.41 -0.84 -0.35
CA ARG A 5 15.54 0.61 -0.06
C ARG A 5 16.83 1.18 -0.61
N GLU A 6 17.93 0.44 -0.46
CA GLU A 6 19.25 0.87 -0.89
C GLU A 6 19.32 1.09 -2.41
N SER A 7 18.72 0.19 -3.20
CA SER A 7 18.67 0.32 -4.65
C SER A 7 17.89 1.55 -5.11
N VAL A 8 16.86 1.97 -4.37
CA VAL A 8 16.11 3.21 -4.64
C VAL A 8 16.95 4.44 -4.31
N ILE A 9 17.62 4.44 -3.15
CA ILE A 9 18.52 5.53 -2.75
C ILE A 9 19.66 5.69 -3.77
N ASN A 10 20.27 4.58 -4.19
CA ASN A 10 21.35 4.60 -5.18
C ASN A 10 20.87 5.10 -6.54
N PHE A 11 19.66 4.75 -6.96
CA PHE A 11 19.06 5.33 -8.17
C PHE A 11 19.00 6.86 -8.10
N PHE A 12 18.49 7.43 -7.00
CA PHE A 12 18.41 8.88 -6.84
C PHE A 12 19.78 9.55 -6.69
N ARG A 13 20.75 8.89 -6.04
CA ARG A 13 22.14 9.38 -6.02
C ARG A 13 22.73 9.53 -7.42
N LEU A 14 22.40 8.63 -8.35
CA LEU A 14 22.82 8.76 -9.75
C LEU A 14 22.08 9.90 -10.46
N GLN A 15 20.80 10.16 -10.14
CA GLN A 15 20.06 11.29 -10.69
C GLN A 15 20.58 12.66 -10.19
N ARG A 16 21.39 12.69 -9.12
CA ARG A 16 22.01 13.93 -8.63
C ARG A 16 22.91 14.60 -9.68
N PHE A 17 23.45 13.84 -10.64
CA PHE A 17 24.27 14.40 -11.73
C PHE A 17 23.45 15.22 -12.73
N THR A 18 22.16 14.93 -12.88
CA THR A 18 21.28 15.62 -13.84
C THR A 18 20.37 16.64 -13.15
N SER A 19 19.94 16.37 -11.92
CA SER A 19 18.94 17.14 -11.19
C SER A 19 19.34 17.32 -9.72
N PRO A 20 20.48 17.99 -9.42
CA PRO A 20 21.03 18.03 -8.08
C PRO A 20 20.08 18.65 -7.05
N ASN A 21 19.39 19.73 -7.41
CA ASN A 21 18.52 20.46 -6.48
C ASN A 21 17.30 19.63 -6.07
N GLU A 22 16.63 19.00 -7.04
CA GLU A 22 15.47 18.14 -6.81
C GLU A 22 15.84 16.91 -5.96
N ILE A 23 17.04 16.37 -6.16
CA ILE A 23 17.54 15.23 -5.39
C ILE A 23 17.95 15.61 -3.97
N GLU A 24 18.58 16.78 -3.75
CA GLU A 24 18.83 17.26 -2.39
C GLU A 24 17.52 17.52 -1.64
N GLU A 25 16.54 18.15 -2.31
CA GLU A 25 15.22 18.36 -1.72
C GLU A 25 14.55 17.05 -1.35
N LEU A 26 14.59 16.05 -2.24
CA LEU A 26 14.06 14.71 -1.97
C LEU A 26 14.69 14.10 -0.72
N PHE A 27 16.02 14.11 -0.61
CA PHE A 27 16.69 13.52 0.55
C PHE A 27 16.41 14.30 1.82
N ALA A 28 16.39 15.63 1.78
CA ALA A 28 16.04 16.46 2.93
C ALA A 28 14.60 16.16 3.42
N VAL A 29 13.64 16.06 2.50
CA VAL A 29 12.25 15.70 2.82
C VAL A 29 12.16 14.28 3.38
N TYR A 30 12.86 13.33 2.77
CA TYR A 30 12.87 11.93 3.19
C TYR A 30 13.45 11.76 4.59
N GLU A 31 14.57 12.41 4.90
CA GLU A 31 15.19 12.40 6.23
C GLU A 31 14.31 13.08 7.28
N GLU A 32 13.67 14.21 6.94
CA GLU A 32 12.72 14.86 7.84
C GLU A 32 11.52 13.96 8.18
N CYS A 33 10.99 13.24 7.19
CA CYS A 33 9.91 12.27 7.36
C CYS A 33 10.28 11.09 8.28
N LEU A 34 11.57 10.75 8.35
CA LEU A 34 12.12 9.66 9.15
C LEU A 34 12.67 10.14 10.51
N ARG A 35 12.34 11.37 10.93
CA ARG A 35 12.81 11.90 12.21
C ARG A 35 12.22 11.11 13.39
N GLY A 36 13.11 10.71 14.31
CA GLY A 36 12.79 9.97 15.52
C GLY A 36 13.44 8.59 15.54
N PRO A 37 13.28 7.83 16.64
CA PRO A 37 13.81 6.47 16.70
C PRO A 37 13.09 5.57 15.71
N ASP A 38 13.82 4.69 15.03
CA ASP A 38 13.24 3.56 14.33
C ASP A 38 12.77 2.54 15.38
N VAL A 39 11.46 2.33 15.44
CA VAL A 39 10.83 1.49 16.45
C VAL A 39 10.41 0.20 15.79
N PHE A 40 10.75 -0.93 16.40
CA PHE A 40 10.17 -2.21 16.03
C PHE A 40 9.00 -2.49 16.98
N PRO A 41 7.77 -2.72 16.48
CA PRO A 41 6.66 -3.10 17.32
C PRO A 41 7.05 -4.33 18.15
N PRO A 42 6.94 -4.28 19.49
CA PRO A 42 7.19 -5.44 20.34
C PRO A 42 6.37 -6.65 19.86
N ILE A 43 6.90 -7.86 19.98
CA ILE A 43 6.19 -9.11 19.63
C ILE A 43 4.84 -9.22 20.39
N THR A 44 4.74 -8.57 21.55
CA THR A 44 3.53 -8.53 22.39
C THR A 44 2.44 -7.59 21.87
N VAL A 45 2.74 -6.69 20.93
CA VAL A 45 1.75 -5.79 20.33
C VAL A 45 0.79 -6.60 19.46
N LYS A 46 -0.51 -6.46 19.74
CA LYS A 46 -1.58 -7.22 19.09
C LYS A 46 -2.40 -6.41 18.10
N THR A 47 -1.84 -5.38 17.47
CA THR A 47 -2.56 -4.59 16.47
C THR A 47 -2.08 -4.88 15.05
N PRO A 48 -3.00 -4.95 14.07
CA PRO A 48 -2.65 -5.26 12.68
C PRO A 48 -2.39 -4.01 11.84
N PHE A 49 -1.59 -4.20 10.79
CA PHE A 49 -1.47 -3.30 9.65
C PHE A 49 -2.35 -3.79 8.49
N ILE A 50 -3.32 -2.98 8.09
CA ILE A 50 -4.36 -3.29 7.11
C ILE A 50 -4.23 -2.35 5.92
N VAL A 51 -4.28 -2.89 4.70
CA VAL A 51 -4.22 -2.09 3.47
C VAL A 51 -5.49 -2.28 2.64
N ILE A 52 -6.09 -1.18 2.18
CA ILE A 52 -7.25 -1.15 1.28
C ILE A 52 -6.80 -0.70 -0.12
N GLU A 53 -7.04 -1.55 -1.11
CA GLU A 53 -6.62 -1.37 -2.49
C GLU A 53 -7.78 -1.62 -3.46
N GLY A 54 -7.61 -1.22 -4.72
CA GLY A 54 -8.67 -1.31 -5.72
C GLY A 54 -8.44 -0.35 -6.88
N VAL A 55 -9.37 -0.34 -7.84
CA VAL A 55 -9.29 0.55 -9.01
C VAL A 55 -9.73 1.97 -8.68
N SER A 56 -10.82 2.14 -7.92
CA SER A 56 -11.39 3.45 -7.63
C SER A 56 -10.90 4.03 -6.32
N MET A 57 -10.20 5.14 -6.41
CA MET A 57 -9.75 5.90 -5.24
C MET A 57 -10.93 6.40 -4.40
N SER A 58 -11.99 6.94 -5.01
CA SER A 58 -13.16 7.44 -4.29
C SER A 58 -13.86 6.37 -3.45
N GLN A 59 -14.04 5.15 -3.99
CA GLN A 59 -14.62 4.05 -3.23
C GLN A 59 -13.71 3.57 -2.10
N ARG A 60 -12.39 3.53 -2.34
CA ARG A 60 -11.41 3.16 -1.30
C ARG A 60 -11.43 4.14 -0.14
N ILE A 61 -11.43 5.45 -0.43
CA ILE A 61 -11.54 6.50 0.58
C ILE A 61 -12.85 6.35 1.37
N ALA A 62 -13.99 6.17 0.71
CA ALA A 62 -15.27 6.02 1.37
C ALA A 62 -15.38 4.73 2.21
N VAL A 63 -14.87 3.61 1.71
CA VAL A 63 -14.81 2.36 2.50
C VAL A 63 -13.92 2.54 3.73
N THR A 64 -12.75 3.15 3.55
CA THR A 64 -11.77 3.36 4.61
C THR A 64 -12.28 4.32 5.67
N SER A 65 -12.94 5.42 5.30
CA SER A 65 -13.49 6.39 6.25
C SER A 65 -14.56 5.78 7.17
N HIS A 66 -15.30 4.78 6.70
CA HIS A 66 -16.20 4.00 7.54
C HIS A 66 -15.48 2.91 8.35
N LEU A 67 -14.43 2.30 7.78
CA LEU A 67 -13.74 1.17 8.41
C LEU A 67 -12.87 1.62 9.60
N VAL A 68 -12.21 2.78 9.47
CA VAL A 68 -11.29 3.34 10.47
C VAL A 68 -11.94 3.46 11.86
N PRO A 69 -13.09 4.13 12.03
CA PRO A 69 -13.76 4.19 13.33
C PRO A 69 -14.29 2.82 13.78
N MET A 70 -14.75 1.96 12.86
CA MET A 70 -15.23 0.62 13.21
C MET A 70 -14.14 -0.29 13.76
N LEU A 71 -12.87 -0.04 13.43
CA LEU A 71 -11.71 -0.81 13.88
C LEU A 71 -10.92 -0.11 14.99
N ASN A 72 -11.37 1.05 15.47
CA ASN A 72 -10.61 1.90 16.38
C ASN A 72 -9.14 2.04 15.93
N SER A 73 -8.95 2.33 14.64
CA SER A 73 -7.65 2.35 13.97
C SER A 73 -7.23 3.76 13.60
N GLU A 74 -5.93 3.94 13.37
CA GLU A 74 -5.38 5.13 12.74
C GLU A 74 -5.36 4.99 11.22
N TYR A 75 -5.64 6.07 10.51
CA TYR A 75 -5.49 6.14 9.06
C TYR A 75 -4.19 6.81 8.69
N TYR A 76 -3.41 6.16 7.82
CA TYR A 76 -2.18 6.75 7.28
C TYR A 76 -2.18 6.80 5.76
N GLU A 77 -1.67 7.91 5.22
CA GLU A 77 -1.72 8.21 3.79
C GLU A 77 -0.48 7.70 3.04
N ASN A 78 -0.67 7.37 1.76
CA ASN A 78 0.40 7.01 0.84
C ASN A 78 0.27 7.80 -0.47
N PRO A 79 1.27 8.61 -0.87
CA PRO A 79 2.49 8.90 -0.13
C PRO A 79 2.20 9.65 1.19
N PRO A 80 3.10 9.52 2.19
CA PRO A 80 3.08 10.28 3.44
C PRO A 80 2.92 11.78 3.24
N THR A 81 2.15 12.46 4.09
CA THR A 81 1.90 13.91 3.99
C THR A 81 3.18 14.73 3.97
N CYS A 82 4.20 14.34 4.76
CA CYS A 82 5.50 15.00 4.79
C CYS A 82 6.24 14.92 3.45
N MET A 83 5.96 13.91 2.62
CA MET A 83 6.55 13.75 1.28
C MET A 83 5.78 14.50 0.19
N ARG A 84 4.55 14.98 0.44
CA ARG A 84 3.72 15.62 -0.58
C ARG A 84 4.31 16.92 -1.13
N ARG A 85 5.11 17.61 -0.31
CA ARG A 85 5.77 18.88 -0.67
C ARG A 85 6.98 18.71 -1.57
N CYS A 86 7.50 17.49 -1.73
CA CYS A 86 8.66 17.25 -2.58
C CYS A 86 8.31 17.49 -4.05
N THR A 87 9.15 18.23 -4.78
CA THR A 87 8.97 18.53 -6.21
C THR A 87 8.82 17.29 -7.11
N LEU A 88 9.43 16.17 -6.74
CA LEU A 88 9.30 14.90 -7.47
C LEU A 88 7.96 14.20 -7.24
N ASN A 89 7.12 14.71 -6.33
CA ASN A 89 5.76 14.22 -6.15
C ASN A 89 4.92 14.58 -7.38
N GLY A 90 4.44 13.57 -8.10
CA GLY A 90 3.68 13.76 -9.34
C GLY A 90 4.55 13.82 -10.60
N GLU A 91 5.84 13.47 -10.50
CA GLU A 91 6.72 13.29 -11.65
C GLU A 91 6.10 12.34 -12.69
N ARG A 92 6.29 12.66 -13.97
CA ARG A 92 5.75 11.93 -15.11
C ARG A 92 6.70 10.87 -15.62
N ASP A 93 8.02 11.02 -15.41
CA ASP A 93 8.97 9.95 -15.70
C ASP A 93 8.61 8.68 -14.92
N SER A 94 8.46 7.57 -15.64
CA SER A 94 7.91 6.34 -15.09
C SER A 94 8.82 5.68 -14.05
N MET A 95 10.14 5.85 -14.17
CA MET A 95 11.13 5.25 -13.28
C MET A 95 11.37 6.14 -12.05
N VAL A 96 11.49 7.46 -12.25
CA VAL A 96 11.60 8.42 -11.14
C VAL A 96 10.35 8.38 -10.25
N ARG A 97 9.16 8.40 -10.85
CA ARG A 97 7.90 8.25 -10.11
C ARG A 97 7.83 6.94 -9.35
N GLN A 98 8.29 5.84 -9.95
CA GLN A 98 8.30 4.53 -9.29
C GLN A 98 9.27 4.52 -8.09
N ALA A 99 10.46 5.09 -8.26
CA ALA A 99 11.45 5.21 -7.19
C ALA A 99 10.91 6.07 -6.05
N PHE A 100 10.30 7.22 -6.38
CA PHE A 100 9.69 8.14 -5.41
C PHE A 100 8.57 7.46 -4.61
N ASN A 101 7.65 6.78 -5.30
CA ASN A 101 6.57 6.05 -4.63
C ASN A 101 7.11 4.98 -3.68
N LEU A 102 8.19 4.29 -4.05
CA LEU A 102 8.80 3.27 -3.21
C LEU A 102 9.54 3.85 -2.00
N LEU A 103 10.21 5.01 -2.12
CA LEU A 103 10.68 5.76 -0.94
C LEU A 103 9.53 6.14 -0.01
N GLY A 104 8.39 6.56 -0.59
CA GLY A 104 7.16 6.81 0.16
C GLY A 104 6.68 5.62 0.98
N LEU A 105 6.83 4.39 0.46
CA LEU A 105 6.48 3.18 1.22
C LEU A 105 7.38 2.96 2.43
N TYR A 106 8.68 3.26 2.35
CA TYR A 106 9.60 3.15 3.49
C TYR A 106 9.32 4.21 4.56
N VAL A 107 8.92 5.42 4.16
CA VAL A 107 8.43 6.42 5.13
C VAL A 107 7.11 5.97 5.76
N ALA A 108 6.19 5.43 4.96
CA ALA A 108 4.94 4.89 5.48
C ALA A 108 5.16 3.72 6.44
N GLU A 109 6.10 2.83 6.15
CA GLU A 109 6.53 1.75 7.05
C GLU A 109 7.00 2.33 8.38
N PHE A 110 7.90 3.31 8.36
CA PHE A 110 8.44 3.93 9.57
C PHE A 110 7.32 4.49 10.47
N GLN A 111 6.34 5.18 9.89
CA GLN A 111 5.23 5.73 10.67
C GLN A 111 4.25 4.63 11.14
N THR A 112 3.98 3.64 10.29
CA THR A 112 3.14 2.48 10.64
C THR A 112 3.74 1.75 11.84
N LYS A 113 5.05 1.47 11.84
CA LYS A 113 5.74 0.83 12.97
C LYS A 113 5.57 1.59 14.28
N LYS A 114 5.63 2.92 14.24
CA LYS A 114 5.41 3.76 15.43
C LYS A 114 3.98 3.66 15.96
N PHE A 115 2.97 3.70 15.09
CA PHE A 115 1.58 3.50 15.51
C PHE A 115 1.34 2.10 16.09
N LEU A 116 1.85 1.07 15.42
CA LEU A 116 1.78 -0.30 15.91
C LEU A 116 2.46 -0.43 17.28
N ALA A 117 3.67 0.10 17.45
CA ALA A 117 4.39 0.06 18.72
C ALA A 117 3.63 0.72 19.89
N ASN A 118 2.79 1.71 19.59
CA ASN A 118 1.90 2.36 20.56
C ASN A 118 0.54 1.66 20.74
N GLY A 119 0.35 0.50 20.12
CA GLY A 119 -0.86 -0.32 20.27
C GLY A 119 -2.04 0.13 19.39
N TYR A 120 -1.80 0.87 18.30
CA TYR A 120 -2.84 1.25 17.35
C TYR A 120 -2.91 0.29 16.16
N THR A 121 -4.12 -0.05 15.73
CA THR A 121 -4.36 -0.65 14.41
C THR A 121 -4.08 0.40 13.35
N VAL A 122 -3.42 0.04 12.25
CA VAL A 122 -3.16 0.98 11.15
C VAL A 122 -3.93 0.54 9.91
N VAL A 123 -4.68 1.45 9.30
CA VAL A 123 -5.33 1.27 8.01
C VAL A 123 -4.73 2.24 7.00
N MET A 124 -4.37 1.74 5.81
CA MET A 124 -3.85 2.57 4.72
C MET A 124 -4.60 2.33 3.41
N ASN A 125 -4.67 3.38 2.58
CA ASN A 125 -5.06 3.22 1.19
C ASN A 125 -3.81 3.03 0.31
N GLY A 126 -3.58 1.80 -0.12
CA GLY A 126 -2.54 1.49 -1.10
C GLY A 126 -1.17 1.36 -0.47
N TYR A 127 -0.46 0.30 -0.86
CA TYR A 127 0.88 0.01 -0.39
C TYR A 127 1.69 -0.62 -1.53
N TRP A 128 2.59 -1.55 -1.21
CA TRP A 128 3.46 -2.17 -2.19
C TRP A 128 2.73 -2.90 -3.32
N THR A 129 1.68 -3.68 -3.01
CA THR A 129 0.94 -4.47 -4.01
C THR A 129 0.29 -3.58 -5.07
N GLU A 130 -0.20 -2.39 -4.71
CA GLU A 130 -0.69 -1.40 -5.67
C GLU A 130 0.43 -0.86 -6.59
N GLN A 131 1.60 -0.53 -6.03
CA GLN A 131 2.74 -0.06 -6.82
C GLN A 131 3.24 -1.15 -7.78
N ALA A 132 3.31 -2.38 -7.29
CA ALA A 132 3.67 -3.56 -8.08
C ALA A 132 2.68 -3.82 -9.20
N SER A 133 1.39 -3.76 -8.89
CA SER A 133 0.34 -3.95 -9.89
C SER A 133 0.40 -2.91 -11.01
N ASN A 134 0.58 -1.64 -10.66
CA ASN A 134 0.73 -0.56 -11.64
C ASN A 134 2.00 -0.71 -12.49
N TYR A 135 3.09 -1.20 -11.91
CA TYR A 135 4.33 -1.48 -12.64
C TYR A 135 4.18 -2.65 -13.61
N ILE A 136 3.63 -3.78 -13.17
CA ILE A 136 3.39 -4.96 -14.00
C ILE A 136 2.51 -4.61 -15.19
N ARG A 137 1.43 -3.84 -14.95
CA ARG A 137 0.54 -3.38 -16.03
C ARG A 137 1.26 -2.54 -17.09
N ARG A 138 2.26 -1.74 -16.71
CA ARG A 138 3.04 -0.92 -17.66
C ARG A 138 4.07 -1.74 -18.43
N MET A 139 4.54 -2.86 -17.88
CA MET A 139 5.48 -3.76 -18.56
C MET A 139 4.81 -4.75 -19.50
N GLY A 140 3.55 -5.12 -19.22
CA GLY A 140 2.77 -5.98 -20.09
C GLY A 140 2.63 -5.38 -21.49
N ASN A 141 2.58 -6.24 -22.50
CA ASN A 141 2.28 -5.87 -23.88
C ASN A 141 0.96 -6.51 -24.33
N GLU A 142 0.53 -6.23 -25.56
CA GLU A 142 -0.74 -6.74 -26.10
C GLU A 142 -0.82 -8.27 -26.12
N ILE A 143 0.31 -8.96 -26.22
CA ILE A 143 0.39 -10.43 -26.35
C ILE A 143 0.46 -11.09 -24.98
N ASN A 144 1.24 -10.52 -24.06
CA ASN A 144 1.43 -10.99 -22.69
C ASN A 144 1.18 -9.82 -21.72
N PRO A 145 -0.09 -9.53 -21.42
CA PRO A 145 -0.44 -8.35 -20.64
C PRO A 145 -0.09 -8.52 -19.15
N ILE A 146 0.20 -9.75 -18.70
CA ILE A 146 0.61 -10.06 -17.34
C ILE A 146 1.70 -11.14 -17.32
N LEU A 147 2.70 -10.96 -16.46
CA LEU A 147 3.80 -11.91 -16.26
C LEU A 147 3.34 -13.18 -15.52
N PRO A 148 3.96 -14.35 -15.74
CA PRO A 148 3.58 -15.61 -15.10
C PRO A 148 3.73 -15.56 -13.57
N ARG A 149 2.94 -16.37 -12.86
CA ARG A 149 3.06 -16.54 -11.41
C ARG A 149 4.48 -16.97 -11.03
N GLY A 150 5.00 -16.47 -9.91
CA GLY A 150 6.37 -16.73 -9.47
C GLY A 150 7.44 -15.82 -10.08
N HIS A 151 7.07 -14.97 -11.05
CA HIS A 151 7.99 -13.94 -11.55
C HIS A 151 8.41 -12.98 -10.42
N VAL A 152 9.68 -12.57 -10.41
CA VAL A 152 10.28 -11.76 -9.33
C VAL A 152 9.54 -10.44 -9.02
N VAL A 153 8.83 -9.90 -10.01
CA VAL A 153 8.02 -8.67 -9.91
C VAL A 153 6.82 -8.79 -8.96
N TYR A 154 6.42 -10.02 -8.63
CA TYR A 154 5.36 -10.33 -7.66
C TYR A 154 5.90 -10.47 -6.23
N LYS A 155 7.21 -10.33 -6.03
CA LYS A 155 7.84 -10.40 -4.70
C LYS A 155 8.09 -8.99 -4.17
N SER A 156 7.68 -8.76 -2.93
CA SER A 156 7.98 -7.52 -2.23
C SER A 156 9.47 -7.40 -1.94
N PRO A 157 9.99 -6.16 -1.83
CA PRO A 157 11.30 -5.94 -1.24
C PRO A 157 11.38 -6.65 0.12
N PRO A 158 12.46 -7.40 0.40
CA PRO A 158 12.58 -8.16 1.64
C PRO A 158 12.78 -7.27 2.87
N ASP A 159 13.17 -6.02 2.67
CA ASP A 159 13.41 -5.00 3.70
C ASP A 159 12.21 -4.05 3.89
N LEU A 160 11.09 -4.28 3.19
CA LEU A 160 9.85 -3.51 3.36
C LEU A 160 8.86 -4.30 4.21
N MET A 161 8.40 -3.70 5.31
CA MET A 161 7.35 -4.30 6.14
C MET A 161 6.05 -4.50 5.35
N MET A 162 5.63 -5.75 5.19
CA MET A 162 4.35 -6.06 4.55
C MET A 162 3.19 -5.94 5.53
N PRO A 163 1.98 -5.59 5.05
CA PRO A 163 0.77 -5.60 5.88
C PRO A 163 0.49 -6.99 6.47
N ASP A 164 -0.47 -7.04 7.38
CA ASP A 164 -1.06 -8.29 7.87
C ASP A 164 -2.20 -8.76 6.98
N VAL A 165 -2.82 -7.84 6.24
CA VAL A 165 -3.89 -8.14 5.28
C VAL A 165 -4.01 -7.03 4.24
N VAL A 166 -4.22 -7.44 2.99
CA VAL A 166 -4.61 -6.53 1.90
C VAL A 166 -6.05 -6.85 1.51
N VAL A 167 -6.91 -5.85 1.47
CA VAL A 167 -8.28 -5.96 0.95
C VAL A 167 -8.33 -5.27 -0.40
N TYR A 168 -8.60 -6.04 -1.45
CA TYR A 168 -8.77 -5.51 -2.80
C TYR A 168 -10.27 -5.37 -3.14
N LEU A 169 -10.69 -4.14 -3.43
CA LEU A 169 -12.02 -3.80 -3.89
C LEU A 169 -12.17 -4.14 -5.38
N ASP A 170 -12.83 -5.26 -5.67
CA ASP A 170 -13.06 -5.77 -7.02
C ASP A 170 -14.34 -5.17 -7.62
N THR A 171 -14.19 -4.21 -8.53
CA THR A 171 -15.30 -3.46 -9.12
C THR A 171 -15.71 -3.95 -10.51
N ARG A 172 -15.23 -5.11 -10.97
CA ARG A 172 -15.49 -5.61 -12.34
C ARG A 172 -16.96 -5.85 -12.65
N HIS A 173 -17.78 -6.06 -11.62
CA HIS A 173 -19.21 -6.31 -11.76
C HIS A 173 -20.08 -5.07 -11.46
N GLN A 174 -19.49 -3.88 -11.30
CA GLN A 174 -20.25 -2.66 -11.05
C GLN A 174 -20.68 -1.99 -12.37
N PRO A 175 -21.94 -1.49 -12.45
CA PRO A 175 -22.39 -0.72 -13.60
C PRO A 175 -21.53 0.54 -13.76
N ASN A 176 -21.24 0.93 -15.01
CA ASN A 176 -20.48 2.14 -15.40
C ASN A 176 -18.95 2.13 -15.18
N ARG A 177 -18.30 0.97 -15.01
CA ARG A 177 -16.83 0.90 -14.96
C ARG A 177 -16.26 -0.03 -16.02
N THR A 178 -15.31 0.51 -16.78
CA THR A 178 -14.66 -0.16 -17.92
C THR A 178 -14.14 -1.54 -17.51
N GLY A 179 -14.79 -2.58 -18.01
CA GLY A 179 -14.60 -3.97 -17.59
C GLY A 179 -13.18 -4.50 -17.82
N GLU A 180 -12.44 -3.95 -18.79
CA GLU A 180 -11.10 -4.42 -19.16
C GLU A 180 -10.01 -4.01 -18.16
N HIS A 181 -10.01 -2.75 -17.68
CA HIS A 181 -8.97 -2.26 -16.78
C HIS A 181 -9.08 -2.85 -15.37
N GLY A 182 -10.30 -3.13 -14.91
CA GLY A 182 -10.53 -3.82 -13.64
C GLY A 182 -10.17 -5.30 -13.70
N GLY A 183 -10.43 -5.96 -14.84
CA GLY A 183 -10.09 -7.36 -15.12
C GLY A 183 -8.61 -7.64 -14.91
N LEU A 184 -7.79 -6.90 -15.64
CA LEU A 184 -6.34 -7.05 -15.64
C LEU A 184 -5.73 -6.82 -14.25
N LYS A 185 -6.16 -5.77 -13.54
CA LYS A 185 -5.62 -5.45 -12.20
C LYS A 185 -5.92 -6.58 -11.22
N ARG A 186 -7.13 -7.17 -11.23
CA ARG A 186 -7.44 -8.32 -10.36
C ARG A 186 -6.58 -9.53 -10.68
N GLU A 187 -6.41 -9.88 -11.95
CA GLU A 187 -5.57 -11.02 -12.35
C GLU A 187 -4.11 -10.86 -11.91
N ILE A 188 -3.60 -9.63 -11.85
CA ILE A 188 -2.28 -9.35 -11.27
C ILE A 188 -2.30 -9.65 -9.76
N TYR A 189 -3.35 -9.24 -9.04
CA TYR A 189 -3.47 -9.48 -7.61
C TYR A 189 -3.57 -10.96 -7.25
N GLU A 190 -4.20 -11.78 -8.08
CA GLU A 190 -4.29 -13.23 -7.90
C GLU A 190 -2.94 -13.95 -8.05
N ARG A 191 -1.94 -13.28 -8.65
CA ARG A 191 -0.58 -13.81 -8.85
C ARG A 191 0.42 -13.41 -7.76
N PHE A 192 0.08 -12.47 -6.87
CA PHE A 192 0.97 -12.11 -5.75
C PHE A 192 1.20 -13.30 -4.82
N GLU A 193 2.45 -13.52 -4.44
CA GLU A 193 2.87 -14.53 -3.46
C GLU A 193 2.82 -13.99 -2.03
N TYR A 194 1.80 -13.18 -1.75
CA TYR A 194 1.56 -12.56 -0.45
C TYR A 194 0.14 -12.93 0.01
N SER A 195 0.01 -13.34 1.27
CA SER A 195 -1.25 -13.80 1.84
C SER A 195 -1.38 -13.30 3.27
N PRO A 196 -2.55 -12.80 3.68
CA PRO A 196 -3.83 -12.80 2.94
C PRO A 196 -4.04 -11.56 2.06
N ILE A 197 -4.42 -11.80 0.80
CA ILE A 197 -5.11 -10.83 -0.07
C ILE A 197 -6.58 -11.24 -0.15
N ILE A 198 -7.48 -10.37 0.29
CA ILE A 198 -8.92 -10.61 0.32
C ILE A 198 -9.58 -9.82 -0.80
N MET A 199 -10.21 -10.52 -1.74
CA MET A 199 -10.99 -9.91 -2.81
C MET A 199 -12.42 -9.63 -2.32
N VAL A 200 -12.88 -8.38 -2.41
CA VAL A 200 -14.23 -7.97 -2.01
C VAL A 200 -14.90 -7.16 -3.11
N THR A 201 -16.02 -7.64 -3.62
CA THR A 201 -16.90 -6.83 -4.48
C THR A 201 -17.70 -5.84 -3.62
N PRO A 202 -17.55 -4.52 -3.82
CA PRO A 202 -18.32 -3.52 -3.08
C PRO A 202 -19.78 -3.52 -3.55
N SER A 203 -20.72 -3.41 -2.62
CA SER A 203 -22.11 -3.04 -2.93
C SER A 203 -22.23 -1.53 -3.15
N GLU A 204 -23.38 -1.07 -3.66
CA GLU A 204 -23.70 0.36 -3.75
C GLU A 204 -23.69 1.03 -2.37
N ASP A 205 -24.18 0.32 -1.34
CA ASP A 205 -24.02 0.72 0.05
C ASP A 205 -22.59 0.42 0.53
N LEU A 206 -21.77 1.47 0.61
CA LEU A 206 -20.38 1.37 1.06
C LEU A 206 -20.26 1.16 2.57
N VAL A 207 -21.24 1.56 3.38
CA VAL A 207 -21.26 1.28 4.82
C VAL A 207 -21.43 -0.22 5.05
N LYS A 208 -22.36 -0.85 4.32
CA LYS A 208 -22.53 -2.31 4.34
C LYS A 208 -21.28 -3.03 3.86
N THR A 209 -20.63 -2.49 2.84
CA THR A 209 -19.32 -3.00 2.37
C THR A 209 -18.27 -2.94 3.47
N SER A 210 -18.10 -1.81 4.17
CA SER A 210 -17.13 -1.67 5.26
C SER A 210 -17.43 -2.61 6.43
N LYS A 211 -18.70 -2.79 6.81
CA LYS A 211 -19.09 -3.77 7.84
C LYS A 211 -18.72 -5.20 7.43
N LYS A 212 -18.93 -5.57 6.16
CA LYS A 212 -18.52 -6.87 5.62
C LYS A 212 -17.00 -7.03 5.68
N ILE A 213 -16.25 -6.01 5.26
CA ILE A 213 -14.78 -5.99 5.31
C ILE A 213 -14.28 -6.18 6.74
N LYS A 214 -14.81 -5.43 7.73
CA LYS A 214 -14.47 -5.61 9.16
C LYS A 214 -14.64 -7.09 9.58
N LYS A 215 -15.78 -7.70 9.29
CA LYS A 215 -16.04 -9.11 9.65
C LYS A 215 -15.01 -10.07 9.04
N ILE A 216 -14.65 -9.88 7.77
CA ILE A 216 -13.68 -10.76 7.11
C ILE A 216 -12.27 -10.54 7.69
N ILE A 217 -11.85 -9.28 7.88
CA ILE A 217 -10.57 -8.93 8.51
C ILE A 217 -10.44 -9.59 9.88
N LEU A 218 -11.43 -9.40 10.76
CA LEU A 218 -11.41 -9.99 12.10
C LEU A 218 -11.30 -11.51 12.03
N LYS A 219 -12.08 -12.17 11.15
CA LYS A 219 -12.02 -13.62 10.97
C LYS A 219 -10.64 -14.10 10.52
N VAL A 220 -10.02 -13.42 9.56
CA VAL A 220 -8.70 -13.78 9.01
C VAL A 220 -7.61 -13.58 10.05
N LEU A 221 -7.69 -12.50 10.81
CA LEU A 221 -6.68 -12.10 11.77
C LEU A 221 -6.84 -12.75 13.15
N ASN A 222 -7.99 -13.38 13.47
CA ASN A 222 -8.26 -13.99 14.78
C ASN A 222 -7.27 -15.10 15.18
N LYS A 223 -6.52 -15.64 14.21
CA LYS A 223 -5.45 -16.61 14.49
C LYS A 223 -4.18 -15.95 15.04
N LYS A 224 -3.95 -14.68 14.73
CA LYS A 224 -2.72 -13.93 15.06
C LYS A 224 -2.96 -12.89 16.15
N TYR A 225 -4.17 -12.33 16.24
CA TYR A 225 -4.51 -11.23 17.12
C TYR A 225 -5.73 -11.55 17.98
N SER A 226 -5.71 -11.12 19.25
CA SER A 226 -6.85 -11.22 20.16
C SER A 226 -7.65 -9.92 20.09
N PHE A 227 -8.84 -9.97 19.49
CA PHE A 227 -9.67 -8.80 19.23
C PHE A 227 -10.63 -8.42 20.35
N SER A 228 -10.37 -8.86 21.58
CA SER A 228 -11.19 -8.56 22.76
C SER A 228 -11.39 -7.05 23.04
N GLN A 229 -10.64 -6.18 22.36
CA GLN A 229 -10.76 -4.72 22.41
C GLN A 229 -11.52 -4.08 21.23
N LEU A 230 -11.88 -4.84 20.17
CA LEU A 230 -12.57 -4.34 18.96
C LEU A 230 -14.03 -4.79 18.83
N GLU A 231 -14.55 -5.49 19.84
CA GLU A 231 -15.91 -6.05 19.91
C GLU A 231 -16.92 -5.18 20.68
N ILE A 232 -16.58 -3.93 21.01
CA ILE A 232 -17.51 -2.97 21.64
C ILE A 232 -18.29 -2.21 20.57
#